data_AF-A0A933TLM2-F1
#
_entry.id   AF-A0A933TLM2-F1
#
_cell.length_a   1.000
_cell.length_b   1.000
_cell.length_c   1.000
_cell.angle_alpha   90.00
_cell.angle_beta   90.00
_cell.angle_gamma   90.00
#
_symmetry.space_group_name_H-M   'P 1'
#
loop_
_entity.id
_entity.type
_entity.pdbx_description
1 polymer ?
#
loop_
_entity_poly.entity_id
_entity_poly.type
_entity_poly.pdbx_seq_one_letter_code
_entity_poly.pdbx_strand_id
1 'polypeptide(L)'
;MSATVNFTGSVDRDLLKRAKVVAAKADTSINALFNSELRHLVETFEAAEMSGNQNFRVLLDFSLGRADDRATLARLGIGSEEDLFLLMAQAHLPMPRLPEGVTRAMADSLDALAG
;
A
#
# COMPACT_ATOMS: atom_id res chain seq x y z
N MET A 1 31.84 3.35 -8.72
CA MET A 1 31.17 4.60 -8.32
C MET A 1 29.90 4.21 -7.58
N SER A 2 29.70 4.60 -6.31
CA SER A 2 28.40 4.35 -5.68
C SER A 2 27.39 5.28 -6.35
N ALA A 3 26.51 4.72 -7.18
CA ALA A 3 25.46 5.44 -7.90
C ALA A 3 24.31 5.83 -6.95
N THR A 4 24.65 6.38 -5.79
CA THR A 4 23.69 6.79 -4.76
C THR A 4 23.41 8.28 -4.90
N VAL A 5 22.14 8.63 -5.10
CA VAL A 5 21.65 10.01 -5.17
C VAL A 5 20.84 10.35 -3.91
N ASN A 6 20.88 11.61 -3.49
CA ASN A 6 20.08 12.08 -2.36
C ASN A 6 18.66 12.42 -2.84
N PHE A 7 17.66 11.95 -2.11
CA PHE A 7 16.24 12.23 -2.34
C PHE A 7 15.66 12.97 -1.13
N THR A 8 14.92 14.05 -1.39
CA THR A 8 14.21 14.82 -0.35
C THR A 8 12.71 14.68 -0.59
N GLY A 9 11.98 14.22 0.43
CA GLY A 9 10.52 14.09 0.40
C GLY A 9 9.90 14.59 1.71
N SER A 10 8.64 15.03 1.63
CA SER A 10 7.84 15.40 2.79
C SER A 10 7.09 14.18 3.32
N VAL A 11 7.16 13.95 4.63
CA VAL A 11 6.43 12.88 5.32
C VAL A 11 5.76 13.44 6.56
N ASP A 12 4.66 12.81 6.96
CA ASP A 12 3.99 13.13 8.22
C ASP A 12 4.95 12.97 9.43
N ARG A 13 4.88 13.91 10.37
CA ARG A 13 5.80 13.96 11.51
C ARG A 13 5.62 12.78 12.44
N ASP A 14 4.38 12.38 12.69
CA ASP A 14 4.07 11.28 13.60
C ASP A 14 4.41 9.93 12.96
N LEU A 15 4.19 9.79 11.65
CA LEU A 15 4.69 8.67 10.87
C LEU A 15 6.22 8.54 10.99
N LEU A 16 6.95 9.63 10.79
CA LEU A 16 8.42 9.62 10.89
C LEU A 16 8.88 9.24 12.30
N LYS A 17 8.20 9.72 13.35
CA LYS A 17 8.49 9.36 14.74
C LYS A 17 8.29 7.86 14.98
N ARG A 18 7.20 7.29 14.49
CA ARG A 18 6.94 5.84 14.60
C ARG A 18 7.95 5.01 13.80
N ALA A 19 8.30 5.45 12.60
CA ALA A 19 9.31 4.79 11.78
C ALA A 19 10.69 4.74 12.47
N LYS A 20 11.09 5.81 13.18
CA LYS A 20 12.33 5.82 13.99
C LYS A 20 12.34 4.74 15.07
N VAL A 21 11.21 4.57 15.77
CA VAL A 21 11.09 3.54 16.82
C VAL A 21 11.21 2.14 16.22
N VAL A 22 10.57 1.89 15.07
CA VAL A 22 10.67 0.61 14.35
C VAL A 22 12.11 0.35 13.90
N ALA A 23 12.76 1.34 13.28
CA ALA A 23 14.14 1.23 12.83
C ALA A 23 15.10 0.90 13.99
N ALA A 24 14.95 1.57 15.14
CA ALA A 24 15.75 1.28 16.33
C ALA A 24 15.50 -0.13 16.89
N LYS A 25 14.25 -0.60 16.91
CA LYS A 25 13.91 -1.97 17.36
C LYS A 25 14.45 -3.06 16.45
N ALA A 26 14.58 -2.77 15.16
CA ALA A 26 15.06 -3.69 14.14
C ALA A 26 16.57 -3.52 13.82
N ASP A 27 17.30 -2.75 14.64
CA ASP A 27 18.72 -2.44 14.46
C ASP A 27 19.08 -1.96 13.04
N THR A 28 18.26 -1.05 12.52
CA THR A 28 18.40 -0.53 11.15
C THR A 28 18.14 0.98 11.10
N SER A 29 18.22 1.57 9.90
CA SER A 29 17.94 3.00 9.68
C SER A 29 16.64 3.20 8.89
N ILE A 30 16.01 4.37 9.04
CA ILE A 30 14.86 4.75 8.21
C ILE A 30 15.21 4.67 6.72
N ASN A 31 16.41 5.12 6.35
CA ASN A 31 16.87 5.09 4.97
C ASN A 31 16.98 3.65 4.44
N ALA A 32 17.47 2.71 5.25
CA ALA A 32 17.54 1.30 4.87
C ALA A 32 16.15 0.69 4.69
N LEU A 33 15.22 0.96 5.62
CA LEU A 33 13.82 0.53 5.49
C LEU A 33 13.19 1.08 4.20
N PHE A 34 13.29 2.39 3.98
CA PHE A 34 12.72 3.04 2.80
C PHE A 34 13.33 2.50 1.49
N ASN A 35 14.65 2.33 1.42
CA ASN A 35 15.29 1.77 0.23
C ASN A 35 14.89 0.33 -0.02
N SER A 36 14.67 -0.47 1.03
CA SER A 36 14.19 -1.85 0.90
C SER A 36 12.79 -1.89 0.29
N GLU A 37 11.86 -1.10 0.83
CA GLU A 37 10.48 -1.02 0.32
C GLU A 37 10.42 -0.45 -1.10
N LEU A 38 11.17 0.61 -1.38
CA LEU A 38 11.22 1.21 -2.71
C LEU A 38 11.79 0.22 -3.74
N ARG A 39 12.85 -0.51 -3.37
CA ARG A 39 13.42 -1.56 -4.21
C ARG A 39 12.40 -2.64 -4.51
N HIS A 40 11.75 -3.15 -3.46
CA HIS A 40 10.76 -4.22 -3.61
C HIS A 40 9.61 -3.80 -4.53
N LEU A 41 9.11 -2.56 -4.36
CA LEU A 41 8.06 -1.99 -5.22
C LEU A 41 8.49 -1.95 -6.69
N VAL A 42 9.69 -1.44 -6.98
CA VAL A 42 10.20 -1.29 -8.35
C VAL A 42 10.47 -2.66 -8.99
N GLU A 43 11.19 -3.54 -8.30
CA GLU A 43 11.56 -4.86 -8.83
C GLU A 43 10.31 -5.73 -9.09
N THR A 44 9.30 -5.66 -8.22
CA THR A 44 8.04 -6.40 -8.41
C THR A 44 7.24 -5.83 -9.59
N PHE A 45 7.19 -4.50 -9.73
CA PHE A 45 6.53 -3.87 -10.88
C PHE A 45 7.20 -4.24 -12.20
N GLU A 46 8.53 -4.16 -12.27
CA GLU A 46 9.30 -4.51 -13.47
C GLU A 46 9.14 -6.00 -13.81
N ALA A 47 9.18 -6.90 -12.83
CA ALA A 47 8.94 -8.33 -13.03
C ALA A 47 7.52 -8.61 -13.58
N ALA A 48 6.51 -7.91 -13.08
CA ALA A 48 5.14 -8.03 -13.56
C ALA A 48 5.01 -7.53 -15.02
N GLU A 49 5.61 -6.40 -15.37
CA GLU A 49 5.60 -5.88 -16.74
C GLU A 49 6.34 -6.82 -17.72
N MET A 50 7.50 -7.37 -17.33
CA MET A 50 8.25 -8.31 -18.16
C MET A 50 7.48 -9.62 -18.44
N SER A 51 6.68 -10.08 -17.48
CA SER A 51 5.83 -11.27 -17.64
C SER A 51 4.51 -10.99 -18.34
N GLY A 52 4.22 -9.72 -18.68
CA GLY A 52 2.93 -9.29 -19.22
C GLY A 52 1.78 -9.38 -18.21
N ASN A 53 2.09 -9.57 -16.93
CA ASN A 53 1.11 -9.73 -15.87
C ASN A 53 0.63 -8.36 -15.37
N GLN A 54 -0.55 -7.95 -15.83
CA GLN A 54 -1.18 -6.68 -15.45
C GLN A 54 -1.74 -6.67 -14.01
N ASN A 55 -1.73 -7.80 -13.30
CA ASN A 55 -2.35 -7.91 -11.98
C ASN A 55 -1.66 -6.99 -10.95
N PHE A 56 -0.33 -6.88 -10.98
CA PHE A 56 0.37 -5.99 -10.05
C PHE A 56 -0.01 -4.52 -10.27
N ARG A 57 -0.16 -4.10 -11.53
CA ARG A 57 -0.62 -2.75 -11.86
C ARG A 57 -2.04 -2.50 -11.36
N VAL A 58 -2.94 -3.49 -11.52
CA VAL A 58 -4.32 -3.43 -11.00
C VAL A 58 -4.33 -3.26 -9.49
N LEU A 59 -3.55 -4.07 -8.76
CA LEU A 59 -3.42 -4.00 -7.31
C LEU A 59 -2.81 -2.66 -6.85
N LEU A 60 -1.82 -2.14 -7.58
CA LEU A 60 -1.21 -0.84 -7.29
C LEU A 60 -2.19 0.33 -7.51
N ASP A 61 -3.00 0.29 -8.58
CA ASP A 61 -4.03 1.29 -8.80
C ASP A 61 -5.07 1.28 -7.66
N PHE A 62 -5.44 0.09 -7.17
CA PHE A 62 -6.29 -0.07 -5.99
C PHE A 62 -5.63 0.46 -4.71
N SER A 63 -4.36 0.12 -4.45
CA SER A 63 -3.63 0.58 -3.25
C SER A 63 -3.50 2.10 -3.18
N LEU A 64 -3.42 2.76 -4.34
CA LEU A 64 -3.35 4.21 -4.47
C LEU A 64 -4.74 4.89 -4.44
N GLY A 65 -5.82 4.11 -4.31
CA GLY A 65 -7.20 4.60 -4.30
C GLY A 65 -7.68 5.12 -5.67
N ARG A 66 -7.04 4.69 -6.77
CA ARG A 66 -7.44 5.07 -8.14
C ARG A 66 -8.51 4.14 -8.72
N ALA A 67 -8.66 2.95 -8.13
CA ALA A 67 -9.70 1.98 -8.46
C ALA A 67 -10.46 1.59 -7.19
N ASP A 68 -11.75 1.32 -7.33
CA ASP A 68 -12.54 0.70 -6.26
C ASP A 68 -12.35 -0.83 -6.23
N ASP A 69 -12.83 -1.43 -5.14
CA ASP A 69 -12.77 -2.88 -4.89
C ASP A 69 -13.47 -3.68 -6.00
N ARG A 70 -14.68 -3.30 -6.40
CA ARG A 70 -15.49 -4.00 -7.41
C ARG A 70 -14.80 -4.06 -8.76
N ALA A 71 -14.26 -2.93 -9.23
CA ALA A 71 -13.51 -2.84 -10.49
C ALA A 71 -12.22 -3.66 -10.41
N THR A 72 -11.56 -3.66 -9.25
CA THR A 72 -10.32 -4.41 -9.01
C THR A 72 -10.59 -5.91 -9.04
N LEU A 73 -11.59 -6.40 -8.31
CA LEU A 73 -12.03 -7.80 -8.31
C LEU A 73 -12.37 -8.28 -9.73
N ALA A 74 -13.14 -7.49 -10.47
CA ALA A 74 -13.52 -7.81 -11.85
C ALA A 74 -12.31 -7.90 -12.80
N ARG A 75 -11.34 -6.98 -12.69
CA ARG A 75 -10.13 -6.99 -13.52
C ARG A 75 -9.18 -8.15 -13.19
N LEU A 76 -9.15 -8.56 -11.94
CA LEU A 76 -8.34 -9.70 -11.48
C LEU A 76 -9.03 -11.05 -11.70
N GLY A 77 -10.33 -11.06 -12.01
CA GLY A 77 -11.11 -12.29 -12.18
C GLY A 77 -11.31 -13.06 -10.87
N ILE A 78 -11.28 -12.38 -9.72
CA ILE A 78 -11.44 -12.97 -8.39
C ILE A 78 -12.81 -12.62 -7.80
N GLY A 79 -13.36 -13.52 -6.99
CA GLY A 79 -14.74 -13.43 -6.53
C GLY A 79 -14.91 -12.91 -5.10
N SER A 80 -13.82 -12.75 -4.33
CA SER A 80 -13.90 -12.39 -2.92
C SER A 80 -12.92 -11.27 -2.54
N GLU A 81 -13.36 -10.43 -1.61
CA GLU A 81 -12.50 -9.42 -0.99
C GLU A 81 -11.36 -10.05 -0.16
N GLU A 82 -11.56 -11.26 0.34
CA GLU A 82 -10.52 -12.02 1.04
C GLU A 82 -9.36 -12.37 0.10
N ASP A 83 -9.66 -12.85 -1.12
CA ASP A 83 -8.63 -13.10 -2.13
C ASP A 83 -7.89 -11.82 -2.51
N LEU A 84 -8.64 -10.71 -2.65
CA LEU A 84 -8.02 -9.40 -2.90
C LEU A 84 -7.09 -9.00 -1.76
N PHE A 85 -7.49 -9.18 -0.51
CA PHE A 85 -6.65 -8.90 0.66
C PHE A 85 -5.38 -9.76 0.66
N LEU A 86 -5.48 -11.06 0.37
CA LEU A 86 -4.33 -11.95 0.29
C LEU A 86 -3.36 -11.54 -0.83
N LEU A 87 -3.89 -11.16 -1.99
CA LEU A 87 -3.07 -10.66 -3.11
C LEU A 87 -2.37 -9.35 -2.76
N MET A 88 -3.05 -8.43 -2.07
CA MET A 88 -2.47 -7.18 -1.58
C MET A 88 -1.34 -7.43 -0.57
N ALA A 89 -1.57 -8.35 0.37
CA ALA A 89 -0.57 -8.74 1.36
C ALA A 89 0.66 -9.39 0.70
N GLN A 90 0.46 -10.29 -0.27
CA GLN A 90 1.53 -10.91 -1.02
C GLN A 90 2.32 -9.91 -1.87
N ALA A 91 1.64 -8.90 -2.41
CA ALA A 91 2.26 -7.82 -3.18
C ALA A 91 2.91 -6.74 -2.32
N HIS A 92 2.86 -6.86 -0.98
CA HIS A 92 3.32 -5.85 -0.02
C HIS A 92 2.69 -4.47 -0.24
N LEU A 93 1.46 -4.44 -0.76
CA LEU A 93 0.72 -3.21 -1.02
C LEU A 93 -0.23 -2.91 0.14
N PRO A 94 -0.29 -1.65 0.61
CA PRO A 94 -1.23 -1.27 1.64
C PRO A 94 -2.66 -1.27 1.09
N MET A 95 -3.62 -1.70 1.91
CA MET A 95 -5.03 -1.47 1.59
C MET A 95 -5.31 0.03 1.49
N PRO A 96 -6.11 0.48 0.51
CA PRO A 96 -6.48 1.88 0.39
C PRO A 96 -7.16 2.33 1.68
N ARG A 97 -6.67 3.43 2.25
CA ARG A 97 -7.27 4.01 3.46
C ARG A 97 -8.31 5.03 3.04
N LEU A 98 -9.52 4.88 3.57
CA LEU A 98 -10.51 5.94 3.51
C LEU A 98 -10.05 7.11 4.41
N PRO A 99 -10.28 8.37 4.01
CA PRO A 99 -10.08 9.51 4.89
C PRO A 99 -10.88 9.33 6.18
N GLU A 100 -10.31 9.69 7.33
CA GLU A 100 -10.93 9.44 8.64
C GLU A 100 -12.36 10.00 8.75
N GLY A 101 -12.63 11.14 8.13
CA GLY A 101 -13.98 11.74 8.11
C GLY A 101 -15.01 10.88 7.37
N VAL A 102 -14.61 10.20 6.28
CA VAL A 102 -15.48 9.28 5.55
C VAL A 102 -15.73 8.03 6.38
N THR A 103 -14.68 7.47 6.97
CA THR A 103 -14.80 6.31 7.86
C THR A 103 -15.72 6.59 9.05
N ARG A 104 -15.63 7.79 9.64
CA ARG A 104 -16.49 8.21 10.75
C ARG A 104 -17.95 8.35 10.33
N ALA A 105 -18.23 8.99 9.19
CA ALA A 105 -19.58 9.11 8.66
C ALA A 105 -20.24 7.74 8.36
N MET A 106 -19.44 6.77 7.88
CA MET A 106 -19.92 5.40 7.67
C MET A 106 -20.26 4.70 9.00
N ALA A 107 -19.44 4.87 10.03
CA ALA A 107 -19.71 4.33 11.37
C ALA A 107 -20.99 4.93 11.97
N ASP A 108 -21.14 6.25 11.92
CA ASP A 108 -22.33 6.95 12.41
C ASP A 108 -23.61 6.48 11.69
N SER A 109 -23.51 6.19 10.38
CA SER A 109 -24.64 5.67 9.59
C SER A 109 -25.03 4.25 9.99
N LEU A 110 -24.06 3.39 10.35
CA LEU A 110 -24.32 2.03 10.84
C LEU A 110 -24.93 2.05 12.23
N ASP A 111 -24.45 2.90 13.12
CA ASP A 111 -25.02 3.07 14.45
C ASP A 111 -26.48 3.57 14.38
N ALA A 112 -26.78 4.46 13.43
CA ALA A 112 -28.14 4.94 13.17
C ALA A 112 -29.07 3.88 12.54
N LEU A 113 -28.53 2.83 11.92
CA LEU A 113 -29.30 1.68 11.40
C LEU A 113 -29.55 0.60 12.46
N ALA A 114 -28.71 0.56 13.50
CA ALA A 114 -28.80 -0.38 14.61
C ALA A 114 -29.67 0.12 15.77
N GLY A 115 -30.00 1.43 15.80
CA GLY A 115 -30.89 2.07 16.78
C GLY A 115 -32.30 2.29 16.23
#